data_AF-A0A1B9Y7B6-F1
#
_entry.id   AF-A0A1B9Y7B6-F1
#
_cell.length_a   1.000
_cell.length_b   1.000
_cell.length_c   1.000
_cell.angle_alpha   90.00
_cell.angle_beta   90.00
_cell.angle_gamma   90.00
#
_symmetry.space_group_name_H-M   'P 1'
#
loop_
_entity.id
_entity.type
_entity.pdbx_description
1 polymer ?
#
loop_
_entity_poly.entity_id
_entity_poly.type
_entity_poly.pdbx_seq_one_letter_code
_entity_poly.pdbx_strand_id
1 'polypeptide(L)'
;MPILKPQIIQSNIRDLEASRNNQYNRYLLNKISVIIEGLVKSKDKNYGERFKEIQLILAGLREPYDISTGNLINAETKSIILDLYEEVIEILKSY
;
A
#
# COMPACT_ATOMS: atom_id res chain seq x y z
N MET A 1 24.56 -3.15 5.29
CA MET A 1 23.12 -3.19 5.65
C MET A 1 22.33 -3.02 4.36
N PRO A 2 21.27 -3.79 4.07
CA PRO A 2 20.50 -3.57 2.86
C PRO A 2 19.60 -2.35 3.09
N ILE A 3 20.10 -1.19 2.72
CA ILE A 3 19.27 0.01 2.50
C ILE A 3 18.45 -0.29 1.25
N LEU A 4 17.15 0.02 1.26
CA LEU A 4 16.32 -0.07 0.06
C LEU A 4 16.98 0.71 -1.07
N LYS A 5 17.16 0.08 -2.22
CA LYS A 5 17.77 0.76 -3.36
C LYS A 5 16.88 1.94 -3.77
N PRO A 6 17.43 3.14 -4.04
CA PRO A 6 16.64 4.29 -4.47
C PRO A 6 15.73 4.01 -5.67
N GLN A 7 16.18 3.14 -6.58
CA GLN A 7 15.41 2.67 -7.74
C GLN A 7 14.12 1.93 -7.35
N ILE A 8 14.16 1.12 -6.27
CA ILE A 8 12.99 0.39 -5.77
C ILE A 8 12.00 1.37 -5.15
N ILE A 9 12.49 2.34 -4.38
CA ILE A 9 11.67 3.39 -3.75
C ILE A 9 10.95 4.22 -4.82
N GLN A 10 11.69 4.74 -5.81
CA GLN A 10 11.12 5.51 -6.91
C GLN A 10 10.11 4.71 -7.74
N SER A 11 10.40 3.43 -8.01
CA SER A 11 9.47 2.55 -8.72
C SER A 11 8.17 2.36 -7.93
N ASN A 12 8.25 2.11 -6.62
CA ASN A 12 7.07 1.93 -5.77
C ASN A 12 6.22 3.21 -5.67
N ILE A 13 6.85 4.39 -5.52
CA ILE A 13 6.15 5.68 -5.50
C ILE A 13 5.40 5.89 -6.82
N ARG A 14 6.09 5.74 -7.96
CA ARG A 14 5.47 5.91 -9.28
C ARG A 14 4.29 4.98 -9.49
N ASP A 15 4.44 3.72 -9.09
CA ASP A 15 3.40 2.70 -9.20
C ASP A 15 2.17 3.00 -8.33
N LEU A 16 2.38 3.56 -7.13
CA LEU A 16 1.31 4.02 -6.23
C LEU A 16 0.61 5.27 -6.80
N GLU A 17 1.35 6.28 -7.21
CA GLU A 17 0.81 7.52 -7.78
C GLU A 17 0.03 7.27 -9.08
N ALA A 18 0.49 6.36 -9.93
CA ALA A 18 -0.25 5.93 -11.11
C ALA A 18 -1.59 5.23 -10.77
N SER A 19 -1.64 4.55 -9.62
CA SER A 19 -2.84 3.83 -9.16
C SER A 19 -3.88 4.74 -8.50
N ARG A 20 -3.47 5.93 -8.02
CA ARG A 20 -4.37 6.92 -7.39
C ARG A 20 -5.45 7.43 -8.34
N ASN A 21 -5.12 7.57 -9.63
CA ASN A 21 -6.01 8.18 -10.62
C ASN A 21 -7.20 7.30 -11.04
N ASN A 22 -7.30 6.05 -10.57
CA ASN A 22 -8.35 5.10 -10.99
C ASN A 22 -9.22 4.55 -9.83
N GLN A 23 -9.54 5.40 -8.86
CA GLN A 23 -10.52 5.17 -7.76
C GLN A 23 -10.05 4.25 -6.62
N TYR A 24 -10.49 4.57 -5.40
CA TYR A 24 -10.24 3.82 -4.16
C TYR A 24 -10.99 2.49 -4.18
N ASN A 25 -10.39 1.52 -4.86
CA ASN A 25 -11.00 0.25 -5.19
C ASN A 25 -10.04 -0.90 -4.86
N ARG A 26 -10.48 -2.12 -5.17
CA ARG A 26 -9.70 -3.33 -4.93
C ARG A 26 -8.31 -3.31 -5.57
N TYR A 27 -8.13 -2.61 -6.70
CA TYR A 27 -6.83 -2.51 -7.37
C TYR A 27 -5.81 -1.76 -6.52
N LEU A 28 -6.21 -0.63 -5.93
CA LEU A 28 -5.34 0.13 -5.03
C LEU A 28 -4.97 -0.69 -3.80
N LEU A 29 -5.94 -1.34 -3.16
CA LEU A 29 -5.70 -2.25 -2.02
C LEU A 29 -4.67 -3.33 -2.37
N ASN A 30 -4.87 -4.00 -3.51
CA ASN A 30 -3.97 -5.05 -3.98
C ASN A 30 -2.57 -4.49 -4.27
N LYS A 31 -2.46 -3.30 -4.85
CA LYS A 31 -1.18 -2.66 -5.17
C LYS A 31 -0.39 -2.32 -3.91
N ILE A 32 -1.04 -1.71 -2.91
CA ILE A 32 -0.43 -1.42 -1.61
C ILE A 32 0.03 -2.73 -0.97
N SER A 33 -0.80 -3.79 -1.02
CA SER A 33 -0.49 -5.10 -0.45
C SER A 33 0.78 -5.72 -1.05
N VAL A 34 0.91 -5.71 -2.38
CA VAL A 34 2.09 -6.24 -3.09
C VAL A 34 3.36 -5.45 -2.73
N ILE A 35 3.26 -4.12 -2.69
CA ILE A 35 4.40 -3.25 -2.35
C ILE A 35 4.83 -3.49 -0.90
N ILE A 36 3.88 -3.50 0.04
CA ILE A 36 4.14 -3.76 1.45
C ILE A 36 4.75 -5.14 1.67
N GLU A 37 4.27 -6.18 0.99
CA GLU A 37 4.86 -7.50 1.07
C GLU A 37 6.34 -7.50 0.63
N GLY A 38 6.66 -6.76 -0.44
CA GLY A 38 8.05 -6.57 -0.89
C GLY A 38 8.91 -5.81 0.13
N LEU A 39 8.36 -4.76 0.75
CA LEU A 39 9.03 -3.95 1.76
C LEU A 39 9.25 -4.69 3.10
N VAL A 40 8.30 -5.53 3.52
CA VAL A 40 8.49 -6.42 4.69
C VAL A 40 9.62 -7.41 4.41
N LYS A 41 9.69 -7.98 3.21
CA LYS A 41 10.74 -8.93 2.80
C LYS A 41 12.12 -8.29 2.71
N SER A 42 12.22 -6.98 2.49
CA SER A 42 13.52 -6.28 2.46
C SER A 42 14.20 -6.21 3.83
N LYS A 43 13.46 -6.48 4.92
CA LYS A 43 13.93 -6.41 6.31
C LYS A 43 14.55 -5.04 6.65
N ASP A 44 13.90 -3.97 6.19
CA ASP A 44 14.32 -2.61 6.47
C ASP A 44 14.37 -2.32 7.99
N LYS A 45 15.39 -1.61 8.45
CA LYS A 45 15.59 -1.32 9.89
C LYS A 45 14.92 -0.04 10.36
N ASN A 46 14.58 0.88 9.47
CA ASN A 46 13.99 2.17 9.81
C ASN A 46 12.46 2.04 9.91
N TYR A 47 11.85 1.35 8.94
CA TYR A 47 10.39 1.27 8.81
C TYR A 47 9.85 -0.17 8.76
N GLY A 48 10.71 -1.18 8.98
CA GLY A 48 10.31 -2.59 8.87
C GLY A 48 9.20 -3.02 9.82
N GLU A 49 9.15 -2.49 11.03
CA GLU A 49 8.03 -2.74 11.97
C GLU A 49 6.75 -2.10 11.46
N ARG A 50 6.81 -0.86 10.98
CA ARG A 50 5.64 -0.18 10.43
C ARG A 50 5.09 -0.88 9.19
N PHE A 51 5.94 -1.39 8.30
CA PHE A 51 5.49 -2.18 7.16
C PHE A 51 4.76 -3.47 7.58
N LYS A 52 5.15 -4.11 8.70
CA LYS A 52 4.43 -5.27 9.24
C LYS A 52 3.06 -4.88 9.80
N GLU A 53 2.96 -3.75 10.49
CA GLU A 53 1.67 -3.24 10.98
C GLU A 53 0.71 -2.95 9.84
N ILE A 54 1.19 -2.26 8.80
CA ILE A 54 0.40 -2.00 7.59
C ILE A 54 -0.03 -3.33 6.93
N GLN A 55 0.85 -4.32 6.87
CA GLN A 55 0.52 -5.65 6.35
C GLN A 55 -0.63 -6.32 7.13
N LEU A 56 -0.63 -6.19 8.46
CA LEU A 56 -1.70 -6.72 9.32
C LEU A 56 -3.03 -6.01 9.08
N ILE A 57 -3.02 -4.68 8.94
CA ILE A 57 -4.22 -3.91 8.62
C ILE A 57 -4.78 -4.36 7.27
N LEU A 58 -3.94 -4.45 6.23
CA LEU A 58 -4.34 -4.88 4.89
C LEU A 58 -4.94 -6.29 4.87
N ALA A 59 -4.40 -7.22 5.67
CA ALA A 59 -4.93 -8.57 5.80
C ALA A 59 -6.35 -8.59 6.41
N GLY A 60 -6.67 -7.62 7.27
CA GLY A 60 -7.99 -7.43 7.87
C GLY A 60 -9.04 -6.84 6.92
N LEU A 61 -8.64 -6.17 5.83
CA LEU A 61 -9.55 -5.49 4.89
C LEU A 61 -10.18 -6.42 3.84
N ARG A 62 -10.44 -7.69 4.19
CA ARG A 62 -11.15 -8.64 3.29
C ARG A 62 -12.63 -8.27 3.18
N GLU A 63 -12.97 -7.40 2.22
CA GLU A 63 -14.35 -6.96 1.99
C GLU A 63 -15.03 -7.56 0.75
N PRO A 64 -16.38 -7.63 0.73
CA PRO A 64 -17.15 -7.81 -0.49
C PRO A 64 -16.98 -6.58 -1.38
N TYR A 65 -16.48 -6.79 -2.58
CA TYR A 65 -16.43 -5.79 -3.64
C TYR A 65 -17.58 -6.03 -4.61
N ASP A 66 -18.05 -4.96 -5.24
CA ASP A 66 -18.89 -5.10 -6.41
C ASP A 66 -18.05 -5.73 -7.53
N ILE A 67 -18.40 -6.96 -7.93
CA ILE A 67 -17.68 -7.71 -8.95
C ILE A 67 -17.74 -7.01 -10.31
N SER A 68 -18.81 -6.26 -10.59
CA SER A 68 -19.03 -5.56 -11.86
C SER A 68 -18.20 -4.29 -11.97
N THR A 69 -17.99 -3.57 -10.87
CA THR A 69 -17.26 -2.29 -10.87
C THR A 69 -15.87 -2.36 -10.23
N GLY A 70 -15.55 -3.45 -9.52
CA GLY A 70 -14.34 -3.59 -8.71
C GLY A 70 -14.29 -2.66 -7.49
N ASN A 71 -15.35 -1.88 -7.27
CA ASN A 71 -15.43 -0.90 -6.20
C ASN A 71 -15.69 -1.58 -4.86
N LEU A 72 -15.08 -0.99 -3.82
CA LEU A 72 -15.39 -1.35 -2.45
C LEU A 72 -16.77 -0.83 -2.10
N ILE A 73 -17.53 -1.62 -1.36
CA ILE A 73 -18.90 -1.27 -0.97
C ILE A 73 -18.87 -0.35 0.25
N ASN A 74 -17.94 -0.58 1.18
CA ASN A 74 -17.83 0.18 2.42
C ASN A 74 -17.00 1.48 2.25
N ALA A 75 -17.57 2.60 2.70
CA ALA A 75 -16.88 3.89 2.71
C ALA A 75 -15.74 3.94 3.73
N GLU A 76 -15.87 3.25 4.86
CA GLU A 76 -14.84 3.17 5.90
C GLU A 76 -13.58 2.48 5.36
N THR A 77 -13.72 1.35 4.67
CA THR A 77 -12.62 0.64 4.04
C THR A 77 -11.94 1.46 2.95
N LYS A 78 -12.70 2.25 2.18
CA LYS A 78 -12.11 3.21 1.23
C LYS A 78 -11.25 4.24 1.93
N SER A 79 -11.71 4.77 3.07
CA SER A 79 -10.95 5.72 3.89
C SER A 79 -9.67 5.08 4.43
N ILE A 80 -9.74 3.86 4.96
CA ILE A 80 -8.56 3.17 5.49
C ILE A 80 -7.52 2.92 4.37
N ILE A 81 -7.96 2.52 3.19
CA ILE A 81 -7.05 2.31 2.04
C ILE A 81 -6.37 3.62 1.63
N LEU A 82 -7.12 4.72 1.72
CA LEU A 82 -6.62 6.06 1.46
C LEU A 82 -5.54 6.46 2.44
N ASP A 83 -5.81 6.30 3.74
CA ASP A 83 -4.87 6.64 4.80
C ASP A 83 -3.59 5.81 4.67
N LEU A 84 -3.74 4.49 4.43
CA LEU A 84 -2.59 3.60 4.20
C LEU A 84 -1.81 3.98 2.94
N TYR A 85 -2.48 4.41 1.88
CA TYR A 85 -1.81 4.88 0.67
C TYR A 85 -0.95 6.11 0.94
N GLU A 86 -1.51 7.12 1.60
CA GLU A 86 -0.81 8.37 1.91
C GLU A 86 0.39 8.10 2.82
N GLU A 87 0.18 7.31 3.86
CA GLU A 87 1.24 6.91 4.79
C GLU A 87 2.39 6.17 4.09
N VAL A 88 2.09 5.19 3.23
CA VAL A 88 3.13 4.45 2.51
C VAL A 88 3.94 5.37 1.60
N ILE A 89 3.28 6.32 0.93
CA ILE A 89 3.98 7.31 0.11
C ILE A 89 4.88 8.20 0.97
N GLU A 90 4.41 8.69 2.11
CA GLU A 90 5.21 9.53 3.00
C GLU A 90 6.44 8.80 3.54
N ILE A 91 6.27 7.54 3.96
CA ILE A 91 7.39 6.69 4.37
C ILE A 91 8.40 6.53 3.23
N LEU A 92 7.94 6.21 2.02
CA LEU A 92 8.81 6.01 0.86
C LEU A 92 9.53 7.30 0.44
N LYS A 93 8.88 8.47 0.54
CA LYS A 93 9.48 9.78 0.24
C LYS A 93 10.48 10.25 1.30
N SER A 94 10.51 9.60 2.47
CA SER A 94 11.42 9.93 3.57
C SER A 94 12.76 9.16 3.53
N TYR A 95 12.98 8.31 2.52
CA TYR A 95 14.28 7.66 2.23
C TYR A 95 15.14 8.54 1.33
#